data_AF-A0A7W6MFZ5-F1
#
_entry.id   AF-A0A7W6MFZ5-F1
#
_cell.length_a   1.000
_cell.length_b   1.000
_cell.length_c   1.000
_cell.angle_alpha   90.00
_cell.angle_beta   90.00
_cell.angle_gamma   90.00
#
_symmetry.space_group_name_H-M   'P 1'
#
loop_
_entity.id
_entity.type
_entity.pdbx_description
1 polymer ?
#
loop_
_entity_poly.entity_id
_entity_poly.type
_entity_poly.pdbx_seq_one_letter_code
_entity_poly.pdbx_strand_id
1 'polypeptide(L)'
;MIAAVAAHREEFEFDRHAGGPNMDVTPNQIIERLEGYSSVKLKDAFAIPDLDREIKWQCRYARQNGVHVSPTFMINGLVQADVSSGDEVDTWVKKVLSQ
;
A
#
# COMPACT_ATOMS: atom_id res chain seq x y z
N MET A 1 -2.41 10.87 2.08
CA MET A 1 -1.15 10.17 1.73
C MET A 1 -1.36 9.04 0.73
N ILE A 2 -2.01 7.91 1.08
CA ILE A 2 -2.18 6.77 0.14
C ILE A 2 -2.93 7.16 -1.14
N ALA A 3 -4.00 7.95 -1.02
CA ALA A 3 -4.72 8.47 -2.20
C ALA A 3 -3.84 9.30 -3.14
N ALA A 4 -2.85 10.02 -2.60
CA ALA A 4 -1.91 10.80 -3.41
C ALA A 4 -0.96 9.90 -4.20
N VAL A 5 -0.46 8.82 -3.59
CA VAL A 5 0.33 7.80 -4.32
C VAL A 5 -0.53 7.12 -5.39
N ALA A 6 -1.78 6.77 -5.08
CA ALA A 6 -2.66 6.11 -6.03
C ALA A 6 -2.99 7.00 -7.25
N ALA A 7 -3.25 8.28 -7.03
CA ALA A 7 -3.54 9.24 -8.11
C ALA A 7 -2.34 9.52 -9.03
N HIS A 8 -1.12 9.34 -8.52
CA HIS A 8 0.14 9.59 -9.23
C HIS A 8 0.99 8.31 -9.37
N ARG A 9 0.35 7.14 -9.44
CA ARG A 9 1.01 5.83 -9.27
C ARG A 9 2.23 5.64 -10.16
N GLU A 10 2.12 6.00 -11.43
CA GLU A 10 3.18 5.82 -12.42
C GLU A 10 4.47 6.57 -12.00
N GLU A 11 4.34 7.71 -11.33
CA GLU A 11 5.49 8.47 -10.83
C GLU A 11 6.16 7.82 -9.61
N PHE A 12 5.50 6.89 -8.92
CA PHE A 12 6.07 6.15 -7.78
C PHE A 12 6.50 4.72 -8.15
N GLU A 13 6.34 4.32 -9.41
CA GLU A 13 6.64 2.98 -9.90
C GLU A 13 7.84 3.00 -10.86
N PHE A 14 8.46 1.84 -11.08
CA PHE A 14 9.50 1.68 -12.09
C PHE A 14 8.87 1.09 -13.35
N ASP A 15 9.34 1.52 -14.52
CA ASP A 15 8.87 1.00 -15.79
C ASP A 15 9.14 -0.50 -15.86
N ARG A 16 8.06 -1.30 -15.96
CA ARG A 16 8.11 -2.77 -15.91
C ARG A 16 8.92 -3.31 -14.73
N HIS A 17 8.88 -2.61 -13.59
CA HIS A 17 9.62 -2.91 -12.38
C HIS A 17 11.16 -2.98 -12.56
N ALA A 18 11.70 -2.31 -13.59
CA ALA A 18 13.11 -2.48 -13.97
C ALA A 18 13.86 -1.17 -14.30
N GLY A 19 13.18 -0.14 -14.80
CA GLY A 19 13.85 1.08 -15.25
C GLY A 19 12.99 2.33 -15.12
N GLY A 20 13.30 3.32 -15.96
CA GLY A 20 12.57 4.58 -16.01
C GLY A 20 13.16 5.67 -15.10
N PRO A 21 12.47 6.82 -14.98
CA PRO A 21 12.99 8.00 -14.29
C PRO A 21 13.32 7.78 -12.81
N ASN A 22 12.65 6.81 -12.16
CA ASN A 22 12.89 6.50 -10.75
C ASN A 22 14.24 5.82 -10.48
N MET A 23 15.00 5.42 -11.51
CA MET A 23 16.38 4.92 -11.35
C MET A 23 17.34 5.97 -10.78
N ASP A 24 17.08 7.25 -11.04
CA ASP A 24 17.91 8.37 -10.60
C ASP A 24 17.30 9.12 -9.40
N VAL A 25 16.27 8.55 -8.77
CA VAL A 25 15.52 9.18 -7.68
C VAL A 25 15.95 8.60 -6.33
N THR A 26 16.37 9.48 -5.43
CA THR A 26 16.75 9.13 -4.06
C THR A 26 15.52 8.95 -3.15
N PRO A 27 15.65 8.23 -2.02
CA PRO A 27 14.56 8.13 -1.04
C PRO A 27 14.05 9.49 -0.54
N ASN A 28 14.93 10.48 -0.36
CA ASN A 28 14.51 11.83 0.05
C ASN A 28 13.63 12.50 -1.00
N GLN A 29 13.96 12.35 -2.29
CA GLN A 29 13.15 12.90 -3.38
C GLN A 29 11.78 12.21 -3.49
N ILE A 30 11.68 10.91 -3.18
CA ILE A 30 10.38 10.22 -3.08
C ILE A 30 9.54 10.80 -1.94
N ILE A 31 10.15 11.04 -0.78
CA ILE A 31 9.45 11.64 0.36
C ILE A 31 8.98 13.05 -0.01
N GLU A 32 9.85 13.89 -0.59
CA GLU A 32 9.49 15.25 -1.03
C GLU A 32 8.34 15.26 -2.04
N ARG A 33 8.36 14.34 -3.02
CA ARG A 33 7.26 14.17 -3.99
C ARG A 33 5.95 13.82 -3.28
N LEU A 34 5.99 12.88 -2.33
CA LEU A 34 4.81 12.47 -1.57
C LEU A 34 4.28 13.59 -0.66
N GLU A 35 5.17 14.35 -0.01
CA GLU A 35 4.78 15.54 0.77
C GLU A 35 4.11 16.58 -0.15
N GLY A 36 4.65 16.79 -1.35
CA GLY A 36 4.09 17.69 -2.36
C GLY A 36 2.66 17.32 -2.77
N TYR A 37 2.41 16.06 -3.08
CA TYR A 37 1.06 15.61 -3.49
C TYR A 37 0.08 15.47 -2.34
N SER A 38 0.54 15.14 -1.13
CA SER A 38 -0.36 14.89 0.00
C SER A 38 -0.54 16.08 0.94
N SER A 39 0.30 17.10 0.84
CA SER A 39 0.40 18.22 1.81
C SER A 39 0.65 17.78 3.25
N VAL A 40 1.11 16.54 3.47
CA VAL A 40 1.48 16.01 4.78
C VAL A 40 2.99 16.07 4.94
N LYS A 41 3.48 16.55 6.08
CA LYS A 41 4.92 16.50 6.42
C LYS A 41 5.29 15.10 6.91
N LEU A 42 6.22 14.46 6.22
CA LEU A 42 6.61 13.07 6.39
C LEU A 42 8.08 12.88 6.72
N LYS A 43 8.98 13.82 6.40
CA LYS A 43 10.42 13.66 6.68
C LYS A 43 10.71 13.38 8.16
N ASP A 44 10.15 14.17 9.06
CA ASP A 44 10.36 14.01 10.49
C ASP A 44 9.72 12.71 11.01
N ALA A 45 8.55 12.35 10.47
CA ALA A 45 7.87 11.10 10.82
C ALA A 45 8.67 9.88 10.34
N PHE A 46 9.26 9.94 9.15
CA PHE A 46 10.11 8.89 8.60
C PHE A 46 11.40 8.69 9.42
N ALA A 47 11.87 9.75 10.09
CA ALA A 47 13.07 9.72 10.92
C ALA A 47 12.84 9.20 12.36
N ILE A 48 11.61 8.83 12.74
CA ILE A 48 11.31 8.28 14.06
C ILE A 48 12.12 6.99 14.28
N PRO A 49 13.02 6.93 15.29
CA PRO A 49 13.71 5.70 15.64
C PRO A 49 12.69 4.60 15.97
N ASP A 50 12.88 3.41 15.40
CA ASP A 50 11.99 2.23 15.51
C ASP A 50 10.73 2.22 14.64
N LEU A 51 10.54 3.16 13.70
CA LEU A 51 9.42 3.08 12.73
C LEU A 51 9.45 1.77 11.90
N ASP A 52 10.63 1.18 11.71
CA ASP A 52 10.79 -0.11 11.05
C ASP A 52 10.06 -1.25 11.78
N ARG A 53 9.77 -1.11 13.08
CA ARG A 53 8.95 -2.07 13.84
C ARG A 53 7.55 -2.21 13.26
N GLU A 54 6.92 -1.10 12.87
CA GLU A 54 5.57 -1.11 12.30
C GLU A 54 5.58 -1.76 10.91
N ILE A 55 6.61 -1.48 10.10
CA ILE A 55 6.81 -2.13 8.80
C ILE A 55 7.00 -3.64 8.98
N LYS A 56 7.86 -4.06 9.92
CA LYS A 56 8.08 -5.48 10.25
C LYS A 56 6.79 -6.15 10.73
N TRP A 57 5.98 -5.47 11.51
CA TRP A 57 4.70 -5.99 12.00
C TRP A 57 3.73 -6.27 10.85
N GLN A 58 3.57 -5.33 9.92
CA GLN A 58 2.72 -5.50 8.72
C GLN A 58 3.23 -6.66 7.84
N CYS A 59 4.54 -6.72 7.56
CA CYS A 59 5.12 -7.81 6.79
C CYS A 59 4.93 -9.18 7.47
N ARG A 60 5.09 -9.24 8.80
CA ARG A 60 4.86 -10.49 9.56
C ARG A 60 3.40 -10.91 9.49
N TYR A 61 2.47 -9.98 9.71
CA TYR A 61 1.04 -10.24 9.66
C TYR A 61 0.59 -10.76 8.29
N ALA A 62 1.05 -10.12 7.20
CA ALA A 62 0.76 -10.56 5.83
C ALA A 62 1.29 -11.98 5.55
N ARG A 63 2.55 -12.27 5.92
CA ARG A 63 3.18 -13.59 5.73
C ARG A 63 2.47 -14.67 6.54
N GLN A 64 2.12 -14.39 7.79
CA GLN A 64 1.43 -15.34 8.66
C GLN A 64 0.05 -15.73 8.12
N ASN A 65 -0.64 -14.80 7.45
CA ASN A 65 -1.93 -15.03 6.80
C ASN A 65 -1.82 -15.48 5.34
N GLY A 66 -0.61 -15.75 4.83
CA GLY A 66 -0.40 -16.26 3.47
C GLY A 66 -0.71 -15.25 2.35
N VAL A 67 -0.69 -13.95 2.63
CA VAL A 67 -0.92 -12.92 1.61
C VAL A 67 0.23 -12.90 0.62
N HIS A 68 -0.06 -13.22 -0.64
CA HIS A 68 0.94 -13.28 -1.72
C HIS A 68 0.64 -12.28 -2.87
N VAL A 69 -0.64 -12.07 -3.19
CA VAL A 69 -1.09 -11.17 -4.26
C VAL A 69 -1.79 -9.95 -3.67
N SER A 70 -1.72 -8.82 -4.38
CA SER A 70 -2.40 -7.58 -3.99
C SER A 70 -3.44 -7.16 -5.04
N PRO A 71 -4.66 -6.79 -4.63
CA PRO A 71 -5.18 -6.85 -3.26
C PRO A 71 -5.58 -8.27 -2.84
N THR A 72 -5.50 -8.56 -1.53
CA THR A 72 -6.12 -9.74 -0.87
C THR A 72 -7.07 -9.22 0.20
N PHE A 73 -8.28 -9.77 0.26
CA PHE A 73 -9.30 -9.34 1.21
C PHE A 73 -9.43 -10.34 2.37
N MET A 74 -9.68 -9.83 3.57
CA MET A 74 -9.94 -10.63 4.77
C MET A 74 -11.20 -10.13 5.47
N ILE A 75 -12.05 -11.06 5.91
CA ILE A 75 -13.24 -10.77 6.73
C ILE A 75 -13.13 -11.64 7.98
N ASN A 76 -13.29 -11.04 9.17
CA ASN A 76 -13.17 -11.72 10.47
C ASN A 76 -11.87 -12.55 10.63
N GLY A 77 -10.76 -12.06 10.08
CA GLY A 77 -9.46 -12.73 10.14
C GLY A 77 -9.26 -13.87 9.13
N LEU A 78 -10.23 -14.13 8.25
CA LEU A 78 -10.16 -15.17 7.23
C LEU A 78 -10.03 -14.58 5.83
N VAL A 79 -9.06 -15.08 5.06
CA VAL A 79 -8.85 -14.71 3.65
C VAL A 79 -10.06 -15.10 2.81
N GLN A 80 -10.55 -14.17 2.00
CA GLN A 80 -11.66 -14.36 1.07
C GLN A 80 -11.12 -14.47 -0.35
N ALA A 81 -10.89 -15.70 -0.82
CA ALA A 81 -10.30 -15.95 -2.14
C ALA A 81 -11.24 -15.64 -3.30
N ASP A 82 -12.54 -15.50 -3.02
CA ASP A 82 -13.60 -15.21 -4.00
C ASP A 82 -13.95 -13.72 -4.11
N VAL A 83 -13.22 -12.84 -3.40
CA VAL A 83 -13.40 -11.39 -3.46
C VAL A 83 -12.27 -10.76 -4.27
N SER A 84 -12.63 -9.89 -5.21
CA SER A 84 -11.74 -9.22 -6.15
C SER A 84 -11.87 -7.69 -6.08
N SER A 85 -10.82 -6.97 -6.47
CA SER A 85 -10.88 -5.51 -6.63
C SER A 85 -11.78 -5.03 -7.76
N GLY A 86 -12.13 -5.93 -8.69
CA GLY A 86 -13.05 -5.63 -9.78
C GLY A 86 -14.52 -5.85 -9.44
N ASP A 87 -14.84 -6.38 -8.25
CA ASP A 87 -16.24 -6.59 -7.88
C ASP A 87 -16.92 -5.26 -7.55
N GLU A 88 -18.23 -5.21 -7.80
CA GLU A 88 -19.07 -4.10 -7.35
C GLU A 88 -19.05 -4.00 -5.82
N VAL A 89 -19.08 -2.77 -5.30
CA VAL A 89 -19.06 -2.51 -3.85
C VAL A 89 -20.21 -3.21 -3.12
N ASP A 90 -21.39 -3.31 -3.74
CA ASP A 90 -22.54 -4.02 -3.20
C ASP A 90 -22.25 -5.52 -2.95
N THR A 91 -21.41 -6.15 -3.77
CA THR A 91 -20.98 -7.53 -3.57
C THR A 91 -20.14 -7.66 -2.30
N TRP A 92 -19.22 -6.71 -2.06
CA TRP A 92 -18.44 -6.68 -0.84
C TRP A 92 -19.32 -6.47 0.40
N VAL A 93 -20.28 -5.54 0.33
CA VAL A 93 -21.22 -5.28 1.44
C VAL A 93 -22.02 -6.53 1.78
N LYS A 94 -22.58 -7.21 0.77
CA LYS A 94 -23.30 -8.47 0.98
C LYS A 94 -22.41 -9.53 1.62
N LYS A 95 -21.18 -9.68 1.15
CA LYS A 95 -20.21 -10.66 1.67
C LYS A 95 -19.86 -10.41 3.13
N VAL A 96 -19.67 -9.15 3.52
CA VAL A 96 -19.37 -8.75 4.90
C VAL A 96 -20.57 -8.98 5.82
N LEU A 97 -21.78 -8.66 5.37
CA LEU A 97 -23.00 -8.79 6.17
C LEU A 97 -23.56 -10.23 6.25
N SER A 98 -23.13 -11.12 5.36
CA SER A 98 -23.58 -12.52 5.33
C SER A 98 -22.73 -13.47 6.19
N GLN A 99 -21.74 -12.97 6.92
CA GLN A 99 -20.80 -13.74 7.74
C GLN A 99 -21.25 -13.87 9.19
#